data_AF-A0A447TRG0-F1
#
_entry.id   AF-A0A447TRG0-F1
#
_cell.length_a   1.000
_cell.length_b   1.000
_cell.length_c   1.000
_cell.angle_alpha   90.00
_cell.angle_beta   90.00
_cell.angle_gamma   90.00
#
_symmetry.space_group_name_H-M   'P 1'
#
loop_
_entity.id
_entity.type
_entity.pdbx_description
1 polymer ?
#
loop_
_entity_poly.entity_id
_entity_poly.type
_entity_poly.pdbx_seq_one_letter_code
_entity_poly.pdbx_strand_id
1 'polypeptide(L)'
;MLKQLSERKPADSVVTTDVGQHQMWSAQHMTYTRPENFITSSGLGTMGFGLPAAVGAQVARPNDTVICISGDGSFMMNVQELGTVKRKQLPLKIVLLDNQRLGMVRQWQQTVFPGAI
;
A
#
# COMPACT_ATOMS: atom_id res chain seq x y z
N MET A 1 -2.55 7.92 12.16
CA MET A 1 -3.52 7.53 11.11
C MET A 1 -3.60 6.02 10.91
N LEU A 2 -2.56 5.33 10.40
CA LEU A 2 -2.65 3.89 10.08
C LEU A 2 -3.01 3.00 11.28
N LYS A 3 -2.54 3.34 12.49
CA LYS A 3 -2.98 2.68 13.73
C LYS A 3 -4.51 2.76 13.93
N GLN A 4 -5.10 3.94 13.79
CA GLN A 4 -6.55 4.12 13.92
C GLN A 4 -7.32 3.39 12.82
N LEU A 5 -6.78 3.35 11.59
CA LEU A 5 -7.35 2.55 10.51
C LEU A 5 -7.31 1.06 10.85
N SER A 6 -6.21 0.58 11.42
CA SER A 6 -6.06 -0.81 11.86
C SER A 6 -7.02 -1.19 12.98
N GLU A 7 -7.32 -0.27 13.89
CA GLU A 7 -8.27 -0.48 15.00
C GLU A 7 -9.73 -0.52 14.51
N ARG A 8 -10.01 0.09 13.35
CA ARG A 8 -11.38 0.24 12.81
C ARG A 8 -11.70 -0.68 11.64
N LYS A 9 -10.69 -1.24 10.96
CA LYS A 9 -10.91 -2.15 9.84
C LYS A 9 -11.52 -3.48 10.36
N PRO A 10 -12.37 -4.15 9.56
CA PRO A 10 -12.78 -5.51 9.86
C PRO A 10 -11.58 -6.45 10.08
N ALA A 11 -11.71 -7.44 10.96
CA ALA A 11 -10.62 -8.37 11.31
C ALA A 11 -10.04 -9.07 10.07
N ASP A 12 -10.90 -9.49 9.15
CA ASP A 12 -10.52 -10.26 7.96
C ASP A 12 -10.11 -9.40 6.75
N SER A 13 -9.91 -8.10 6.96
CA SER A 13 -9.48 -7.19 5.89
C SER A 13 -8.12 -7.59 5.32
N VAL A 14 -8.00 -7.56 3.99
CA VAL A 14 -6.73 -7.69 3.29
C VAL A 14 -6.11 -6.31 3.10
N VAL A 15 -4.83 -6.20 3.41
CA VAL A 15 -4.05 -4.99 3.19
C VAL A 15 -2.98 -5.30 2.16
N THR A 16 -2.98 -4.54 1.07
CA THR A 16 -1.87 -4.54 0.11
C THR A 16 -1.06 -3.27 0.29
N THR A 17 0.24 -3.35 0.02
CA THR A 17 1.09 -2.16 0.04
C THR A 17 1.94 -2.05 -1.20
N ASP A 18 2.23 -0.80 -1.57
CA ASP A 18 3.39 -0.48 -2.38
C ASP A 18 4.68 -0.52 -1.54
N VAL A 19 5.77 0.05 -2.08
CA VAL A 19 7.11 -0.03 -1.49
C VAL A 19 7.62 1.36 -1.11
N GLY A 20 8.13 1.48 0.12
CA GLY A 20 8.68 2.73 0.65
C GLY A 20 8.39 2.92 2.14
N GLN A 21 8.39 4.17 2.62
CA GLN A 21 8.09 4.46 4.03
C GLN A 21 6.69 4.00 4.43
N HIS A 22 5.69 4.19 3.55
CA HIS A 22 4.31 3.76 3.79
C HIS A 22 4.18 2.25 4.00
N GLN A 23 4.98 1.44 3.31
CA GLN A 23 5.09 0.00 3.51
C GLN A 23 5.54 -0.33 4.94
N MET A 24 6.60 0.34 5.40
CA MET A 24 7.15 0.15 6.74
C MET A 24 6.15 0.59 7.81
N TRP A 25 5.49 1.74 7.63
CA TRP A 25 4.46 2.20 8.55
C TRP A 25 3.24 1.28 8.59
N SER A 26 2.84 0.68 7.46
CA SER A 26 1.82 -0.36 7.45
C SER A 26 2.25 -1.56 8.28
N ALA A 27 3.48 -2.05 8.09
CA ALA A 27 4.01 -3.18 8.85
C ALA A 27 4.15 -2.89 10.35
N GLN A 28 4.51 -1.67 10.74
CA GLN A 28 4.76 -1.27 12.12
C GLN A 28 3.49 -0.88 12.90
N HIS A 29 2.49 -0.32 12.22
CA HIS A 29 1.34 0.31 12.88
C HIS A 29 0.00 -0.36 12.59
N MET A 30 -0.04 -1.40 11.76
CA MET A 30 -1.25 -2.17 11.51
C MET A 30 -1.10 -3.62 11.98
N THR A 31 -2.23 -4.22 12.36
CA THR A 31 -2.33 -5.61 12.78
C THR A 31 -3.11 -6.42 11.75
N TYR A 32 -2.57 -7.59 11.41
CA TYR A 32 -3.13 -8.49 10.41
C TYR A 32 -3.50 -9.80 11.11
N THR A 33 -4.78 -10.17 11.05
CA THR A 33 -5.30 -11.34 11.79
C THR A 33 -4.76 -12.65 11.25
N ARG A 34 -4.47 -12.72 9.95
CA ARG A 34 -3.97 -13.92 9.27
C ARG A 34 -2.78 -13.56 8.37
N PRO A 35 -1.79 -14.45 8.20
CA PRO A 35 -0.59 -14.18 7.39
C PRO A 35 -0.91 -13.69 5.97
N GLU A 36 -1.91 -14.28 5.33
CA GLU A 36 -2.37 -13.96 3.98
C GLU A 36 -3.12 -12.61 3.86
N ASN A 37 -3.40 -11.93 4.99
CA ASN A 37 -4.06 -10.62 4.99
C ASN A 37 -3.07 -9.46 4.76
N PHE A 38 -1.76 -9.72 4.69
CA PHE A 38 -0.76 -8.70 4.39
C PHE A 38 0.02 -9.06 3.13
N ILE A 39 -0.25 -8.36 2.03
CA ILE A 39 0.31 -8.65 0.71
C ILE A 39 1.20 -7.50 0.27
N THR A 40 2.51 -7.73 0.26
CA THR A 40 3.52 -6.71 -0.05
C THR A 40 4.67 -7.30 -0.87
N SER A 41 5.29 -6.49 -1.73
CA SER A 41 6.56 -6.85 -2.38
C SER A 41 7.73 -6.58 -1.44
N SER A 42 8.24 -7.62 -0.79
CA SER A 42 9.34 -7.49 0.18
C SER A 42 10.70 -7.84 -0.41
N GLY A 43 10.85 -9.00 -1.05
CA GLY A 43 12.15 -9.48 -1.54
C GLY A 43 12.73 -8.63 -2.66
N LEU A 44 11.95 -8.38 -3.71
CA LEU A 44 12.36 -7.51 -4.82
C LEU A 44 12.12 -6.01 -4.54
N GLY A 45 11.14 -5.68 -3.68
CA GLY A 45 10.81 -4.28 -3.38
C GLY A 45 10.24 -3.52 -4.58
N THR A 46 9.34 -4.13 -5.33
CA THR A 46 8.75 -3.55 -6.55
C THR A 46 7.72 -2.46 -6.25
N MET A 47 8.01 -1.21 -6.63
CA MET A 47 7.02 -0.12 -6.63
C MET A 47 5.93 -0.36 -7.69
N GLY A 48 4.71 0.12 -7.43
CA GLY A 48 3.55 -0.08 -8.32
C GLY A 48 2.86 -1.43 -8.11
N PHE A 49 3.29 -2.24 -7.15
CA PHE A 49 2.71 -3.53 -6.81
C PHE A 49 1.34 -3.41 -6.11
N GLY A 50 1.15 -2.40 -5.27
CA GLY A 50 0.04 -2.33 -4.31
C GLY A 50 -1.35 -2.36 -4.94
N LEU A 51 -1.58 -1.50 -5.95
CA LEU A 51 -2.88 -1.37 -6.62
C LEU A 51 -3.29 -2.63 -7.42
N PRO A 52 -2.45 -3.18 -8.33
CA PRO A 52 -2.79 -4.43 -9.02
C PRO A 52 -2.92 -5.62 -8.06
N ALA A 53 -2.12 -5.69 -6.98
CA ALA A 53 -2.30 -6.70 -5.95
C ALA A 53 -3.65 -6.56 -5.24
N ALA A 54 -4.11 -5.33 -4.97
CA ALA A 54 -5.43 -5.09 -4.38
C ALA A 54 -6.57 -5.54 -5.30
N VAL A 55 -6.45 -5.27 -6.61
CA VAL A 55 -7.39 -5.78 -7.62
C VAL A 55 -7.49 -7.29 -7.55
N GLY A 56 -6.34 -8.00 -7.59
CA GLY A 56 -6.32 -9.46 -7.48
C GLY A 56 -6.93 -9.98 -6.17
N ALA A 57 -6.56 -9.37 -5.04
CA ALA A 57 -7.08 -9.73 -3.73
C ALA A 57 -8.61 -9.57 -3.63
N GLN A 58 -9.17 -8.46 -4.15
CA GLN A 58 -10.61 -8.23 -4.10
C GLN A 58 -11.39 -9.17 -5.02
N VAL A 59 -10.80 -9.55 -6.16
CA VAL A 59 -11.38 -10.57 -7.04
C VAL A 59 -11.40 -11.94 -6.35
N ALA A 60 -10.31 -12.30 -5.65
CA ALA A 60 -10.22 -13.56 -4.93
C ALA A 60 -11.08 -13.61 -3.66
N ARG A 61 -11.31 -12.46 -3.02
CA ARG A 61 -12.02 -12.32 -1.74
C ARG A 61 -13.13 -11.26 -1.87
N PRO A 62 -14.21 -11.56 -2.61
CA PRO A 62 -15.23 -10.57 -2.99
C PRO A 62 -16.00 -9.96 -1.82
N ASN A 63 -16.09 -10.67 -0.69
CA ASN A 63 -16.83 -10.22 0.49
C ASN A 63 -15.95 -9.51 1.52
N ASP A 64 -14.63 -9.55 1.36
CA ASP A 64 -13.71 -8.98 2.33
C ASP A 64 -13.34 -7.55 1.95
N THR A 65 -13.04 -6.75 2.98
CA THR A 65 -12.53 -5.40 2.80
C THR A 65 -11.09 -5.46 2.34
N VAL A 66 -10.80 -4.93 1.15
CA VAL A 66 -9.44 -4.81 0.63
C VAL A 66 -8.99 -3.34 0.68
N ILE A 67 -7.86 -3.10 1.34
CA ILE A 67 -7.28 -1.78 1.55
C ILE A 67 -5.89 -1.74 0.90
N CYS A 68 -5.70 -0.85 -0.07
CA CYS A 68 -4.39 -0.56 -0.66
C CYS A 68 -3.76 0.64 0.07
N ILE A 69 -2.63 0.43 0.74
CA ILE A 69 -1.80 1.50 1.32
C ILE A 69 -0.68 1.82 0.34
N SER A 70 -0.72 3.01 -0.26
CA SER A 70 0.25 3.39 -1.30
C SER A 70 0.84 4.77 -1.04
N GLY A 71 2.05 5.02 -1.55
CA GLY A 71 2.66 6.35 -1.64
C GLY A 71 2.51 6.91 -3.06
N ASP A 72 2.57 8.24 -3.20
CA ASP A 72 2.37 8.97 -4.45
C ASP A 72 3.23 8.42 -5.62
N GLY A 73 4.54 8.26 -5.38
CA GLY A 73 5.44 7.76 -6.42
C GLY A 73 5.12 6.33 -6.90
N SER A 74 4.74 5.43 -5.99
CA SER A 74 4.40 4.04 -6.37
C SER A 74 3.01 3.96 -7.01
N PHE A 75 2.04 4.70 -6.48
CA PHE A 75 0.68 4.73 -7.01
C PHE A 75 0.65 5.13 -8.49
N MET A 76 1.43 6.17 -8.84
CA MET A 76 1.49 6.68 -10.21
C MET A 76 2.08 5.68 -11.22
N MET A 77 2.88 4.70 -10.78
CA MET A 77 3.44 3.70 -11.69
C MET A 77 2.37 2.80 -12.32
N ASN A 78 1.28 2.53 -11.60
CA ASN A 78 0.20 1.65 -12.06
C ASN A 78 -1.21 2.26 -11.89
N VAL A 79 -1.31 3.59 -11.91
CA VAL A 79 -2.58 4.32 -11.75
C VAL A 79 -3.64 3.93 -12.79
N GLN A 80 -3.23 3.44 -13.96
CA GLN A 80 -4.15 2.94 -15.01
C GLN A 80 -5.06 1.80 -14.52
N GLU A 81 -4.69 1.07 -13.46
CA GLU A 81 -5.53 0.03 -12.87
C GLU A 81 -6.81 0.59 -12.23
N LEU A 82 -6.92 1.90 -11.98
CA LEU A 82 -8.20 2.52 -11.63
C LEU A 82 -9.28 2.26 -12.71
N GLY A 83 -8.87 2.13 -13.98
CA GLY A 83 -9.74 1.71 -15.07
C GLY A 83 -10.27 0.29 -14.86
N THR A 84 -9.42 -0.64 -14.42
CA THR A 84 -9.80 -2.02 -14.05
C THR A 84 -10.76 -2.02 -12.85
N VAL A 85 -10.42 -1.28 -11.79
CA VAL A 85 -11.25 -1.14 -10.57
C VAL A 85 -12.65 -0.67 -10.93
N LYS A 86 -12.75 0.39 -11.75
CA LYS A 86 -14.05 0.93 -12.18
C LYS A 86 -14.81 -0.05 -13.06
N ARG A 87 -14.17 -0.65 -14.06
CA ARG A 87 -14.80 -1.58 -15.01
C ARG A 87 -15.35 -2.82 -14.32
N LYS A 88 -14.63 -3.33 -13.30
CA LYS A 88 -15.02 -4.50 -12.50
C LYS A 88 -15.86 -4.14 -11.27
N GLN A 89 -16.13 -2.85 -11.05
CA GLN A 89 -16.89 -2.34 -9.90
C GLN A 89 -16.35 -2.84 -8.54
N LEU A 90 -15.03 -2.93 -8.42
CA LEU A 90 -14.39 -3.47 -7.22
C LEU A 90 -14.46 -2.45 -6.08
N PRO A 91 -14.95 -2.82 -4.87
CA PRO A 91 -15.15 -1.89 -3.75
C PRO A 91 -13.85 -1.55 -2.98
N LEU A 92 -12.72 -1.47 -3.68
CA LEU A 92 -11.40 -1.22 -3.10
C LEU A 92 -11.35 0.08 -2.30
N LYS A 93 -10.64 0.06 -1.17
CA LYS A 93 -10.28 1.26 -0.41
C LYS A 93 -8.83 1.59 -0.70
N ILE A 94 -8.54 2.81 -1.13
CA ILE A 94 -7.18 3.26 -1.42
C ILE A 94 -6.83 4.36 -0.42
N VAL A 95 -5.75 4.16 0.33
CA VAL A 95 -5.18 5.12 1.26
C VAL A 95 -3.86 5.59 0.68
N LEU A 96 -3.89 6.77 0.07
CA LEU A 96 -2.72 7.40 -0.53
C LEU A 96 -2.01 8.28 0.50
N LEU A 97 -0.79 7.89 0.87
CA LEU A 97 0.11 8.66 1.71
C LEU A 97 1.00 9.51 0.82
N ASP A 98 0.43 10.62 0.37
CA ASP A 98 1.10 11.57 -0.52
C ASP A 98 2.05 12.48 0.27
N ASN A 99 3.35 12.28 0.07
CA ASN A 99 4.38 13.15 0.64
C ASN A 99 5.19 13.90 -0.43
N GLN A 100 4.75 13.83 -1.70
CA GLN A 100 5.37 14.49 -2.86
C GLN A 100 6.86 14.14 -3.06
N ARG A 101 7.28 12.95 -2.62
CA ARG A 101 8.68 12.50 -2.59
C ARG A 101 8.79 10.98 -2.73
N LEU A 102 9.94 10.53 -3.24
CA LEU A 102 10.38 9.15 -3.00
C LEU A 102 10.90 9.02 -1.56
N GLY A 103 9.97 8.95 -0.60
CA GLY A 103 10.25 9.16 0.83
C GLY A 103 11.37 8.30 1.40
N MET A 104 11.44 7.02 1.04
CA MET A 104 12.52 6.12 1.49
C MET A 104 13.89 6.56 0.95
N VAL A 105 13.97 6.91 -0.34
CA VAL A 105 15.21 7.42 -0.95
C VAL A 105 15.61 8.74 -0.29
N ARG A 106 14.66 9.65 -0.07
CA ARG A 106 14.91 10.94 0.58
C ARG A 106 15.44 10.77 2.00
N GLN A 107 14.89 9.83 2.77
CA GLN A 107 15.37 9.53 4.13
C GLN A 107 16.83 9.06 4.11
N TRP A 108 17.18 8.12 3.22
CA TRP A 108 18.56 7.66 3.10
C TRP A 108 19.52 8.77 2.65
N GLN A 109 19.08 9.64 1.72
CA GLN A 109 19.86 10.82 1.32
C GLN A 109 20.15 11.74 2.51
N GLN A 110 19.17 12.00 3.37
CA GLN A 110 19.34 12.87 4.54
C GLN A 110 20.24 12.25 5.61
N THR A 111 20.15 10.93 5.82
CA THR A 111 20.90 10.23 6.87
C THR A 111 22.34 9.93 6.45
N VAL A 112 22.58 9.57 5.19
CA VAL A 112 23.89 9.10 4.69
C VAL A 112 24.64 10.18 3.90
N PHE A 113 23.92 11.11 3.26
CA PHE A 113 24.51 12.16 2.43
C PHE A 113 24.05 13.57 2.86
N PRO A 114 24.23 13.96 4.15
CA PRO A 114 23.82 15.28 4.62
C PRO A 114 24.54 16.38 3.82
N GLY A 115 23.76 17.23 3.14
CA GLY A 115 24.25 18.35 2.32
C GLY A 115 24.32 18.10 0.81
N ALA A 116 23.98 16.90 0.32
CA ALA A 116 24.05 16.57 -1.12
C ALA A 116 22.84 17.02 -1.97
N ILE A 117 21.78 17.60 -1.37
CA ILE A 117 20.59 18.14 -2.06
C ILE A 117 19.90 19.18 -1.18
#